data_AF-A0A158PBT2-F1
#
_entry.id   AF-A0A158PBT2-F1
#
_cell.length_a   1.000
_cell.length_b   1.000
_cell.length_c   1.000
_cell.angle_alpha   90.00
_cell.angle_beta   90.00
_cell.angle_gamma   90.00
#
_symmetry.space_group_name_H-M   'P 1'
#
loop_
_entity.id
_entity.type
_entity.pdbx_description
1 polymer ?
#
loop_
_entity_poly.entity_id
_entity_poly.type
_entity_poly.pdbx_seq_one_letter_code
_entity_poly.pdbx_strand_id
1 'polypeptide(L)'
;AGQSTNVLSCFDTLIVAVFAYKSLIVLENTIHEPHWTTIVSFLFFLCFFVCQLIATTFIILAHKRNLAHYCYPRLVLITGLIVCSATACAITIFYFGGPQTAMNKFIFRMYEYFFERIDDREKAELKSELKLYAGAFLALGMTFCTYSIFELLLTRKFYKSLKGFEPVPQGDPSAPQPAYNPDYIQTPGKVYPNFL
;
A
#
# COMPACT_ATOMS: atom_id res chain seq x y z
N ALA A 1 -13.20 6.66 14.28
CA ALA A 1 -12.72 5.77 13.20
C ALA A 1 -11.82 6.53 12.23
N GLY A 2 -12.29 7.62 11.61
CA GLY A 2 -11.49 8.38 10.64
C GLY A 2 -10.15 8.90 11.15
N GLN A 3 -10.12 9.51 12.34
CA GLN A 3 -8.86 10.01 12.92
C GLN A 3 -7.84 8.88 13.15
N SER A 4 -8.27 7.72 13.68
CA SER A 4 -7.41 6.57 13.88
C SER A 4 -6.87 6.00 12.56
N THR A 5 -7.72 5.88 11.54
CA THR A 5 -7.31 5.41 10.21
C THR A 5 -6.31 6.36 9.53
N ASN A 6 -6.48 7.67 9.70
CA ASN A 6 -5.54 8.67 9.18
C ASN A 6 -4.17 8.56 9.86
N VAL A 7 -4.14 8.46 11.20
CA VAL A 7 -2.89 8.30 11.95
C VAL A 7 -2.15 7.03 11.53
N LEU A 8 -2.88 5.92 11.36
CA LEU A 8 -2.32 4.66 10.89
C LEU A 8 -1.71 4.79 9.48
N SER A 9 -2.41 5.48 8.56
CA SER A 9 -1.90 5.76 7.20
C SER A 9 -0.60 6.54 7.21
N CYS A 10 -0.54 7.59 8.03
CA CYS A 10 0.65 8.43 8.16
C CYS A 10 1.80 7.62 8.75
N PHE A 11 1.51 6.74 9.71
CA PHE A 11 2.51 5.86 10.30
C PHE A 11 3.07 4.86 9.28
N ASP A 12 2.21 4.21 8.46
CA ASP A 12 2.66 3.34 7.37
C ASP A 12 3.55 4.08 6.39
N THR A 13 3.12 5.28 6.01
CA THR A 13 3.87 6.12 5.07
C THR A 13 5.23 6.50 5.63
N LEU A 14 5.32 6.80 6.93
CA LEU A 14 6.56 7.10 7.63
C LEU A 14 7.49 5.89 7.68
N ILE A 15 6.96 4.71 8.01
CA ILE A 15 7.74 3.46 8.01
C ILE A 15 8.32 3.22 6.62
N VAL A 16 7.49 3.28 5.58
CA VAL A 16 7.94 3.06 4.19
C VAL A 16 8.92 4.14 3.74
N ALA A 17 8.75 5.40 4.18
CA ALA A 17 9.70 6.48 3.91
C ALA A 17 11.09 6.19 4.53
N VAL A 18 11.14 5.69 5.76
CA VAL A 18 12.40 5.30 6.41
C VAL A 18 13.07 4.17 5.65
N PHE A 19 12.32 3.16 5.21
CA PHE A 19 12.86 2.08 4.38
C PHE A 19 13.37 2.57 3.02
N ALA A 20 12.61 3.42 2.33
CA ALA A 20 13.04 4.02 1.07
C ALA A 20 14.31 4.87 1.23
N TYR A 21 14.40 5.66 2.30
CA TYR A 21 15.59 6.46 2.62
C TYR A 21 16.80 5.57 2.93
N LYS A 22 16.63 4.51 3.73
CA LYS A 22 17.71 3.54 3.99
C LYS A 22 18.15 2.83 2.71
N SER A 23 17.22 2.46 1.84
CA SER A 23 17.53 1.87 0.54
C SER A 23 18.30 2.82 -0.37
N LEU A 24 18.00 4.13 -0.30
CA LEU A 24 18.75 5.16 -1.02
C LEU A 24 20.19 5.27 -0.51
N ILE A 25 20.38 5.29 0.82
CA ILE A 25 21.73 5.31 1.43
C ILE A 25 22.55 4.08 0.99
N VAL A 26 21.93 2.89 0.98
CA VAL A 26 22.62 1.67 0.53
C VAL A 26 22.99 1.79 -0.95
N LEU A 27 22.09 2.29 -1.79
CA LEU A 27 22.38 2.52 -3.21
C LEU A 27 23.54 3.50 -3.40
N GLU A 28 23.55 4.62 -2.65
CA GLU A 28 24.60 5.63 -2.70
C GLU A 28 25.96 5.06 -2.28
N ASN A 29 26.00 4.28 -1.21
CA ASN A 29 27.22 3.63 -0.74
C ASN A 29 27.75 2.56 -1.72
N THR A 30 26.88 1.98 -2.55
CA THR A 30 27.23 0.93 -3.54
C THR A 30 27.37 1.49 -4.96
N ILE A 31 27.47 2.82 -5.13
CA ILE A 31 27.58 3.48 -6.46
C ILE A 31 28.78 3.02 -7.29
N HIS A 32 29.88 2.64 -6.65
CA HIS A 32 31.11 2.26 -7.36
C HIS A 32 31.05 0.85 -7.95
N GLU A 33 30.24 -0.05 -7.38
CA GLU A 33 29.98 -1.40 -7.88
C GLU A 33 28.49 -1.75 -7.69
N PRO A 34 27.60 -1.20 -8.54
CA PRO A 34 26.17 -1.33 -8.32
C PRO A 34 25.70 -2.76 -8.59
N HIS A 35 25.36 -3.49 -7.53
CA HIS A 35 24.66 -4.76 -7.66
C HIS A 35 23.22 -4.54 -8.16
N TRP A 36 22.81 -5.28 -9.20
CA TRP A 36 21.45 -5.23 -9.75
C TRP A 36 20.37 -5.51 -8.70
N THR A 37 20.66 -6.35 -7.70
CA THR A 37 19.78 -6.64 -6.57
C THR A 37 19.48 -5.39 -5.74
N THR A 38 20.49 -4.55 -5.49
CA THR A 38 20.34 -3.26 -4.80
C THR A 38 19.47 -2.30 -5.60
N ILE A 39 19.68 -2.21 -6.93
CA ILE A 39 18.87 -1.37 -7.83
C ILE A 39 17.40 -1.83 -7.83
N VAL A 40 17.16 -3.13 -7.98
CA VAL A 40 15.80 -3.69 -8.01
C VAL A 40 15.09 -3.48 -6.66
N SER A 41 15.80 -3.68 -5.55
CA SER A 41 15.24 -3.44 -4.21
C SER A 41 14.86 -1.98 -4.00
N PHE A 42 15.71 -1.03 -4.43
CA PHE A 42 15.42 0.40 -4.37
C PHE A 42 14.18 0.77 -5.19
N LEU A 43 14.09 0.30 -6.44
CA LEU A 43 12.95 0.59 -7.31
C LEU A 43 11.64 0.03 -6.73
N PHE A 44 11.70 -1.16 -6.13
CA PHE A 44 10.56 -1.76 -5.41
C PHE A 44 10.10 -0.89 -4.23
N PHE A 45 11.03 -0.47 -3.35
CA PHE A 45 10.69 0.39 -2.21
C PHE A 45 10.20 1.78 -2.62
N LEU A 46 10.74 2.34 -3.71
CA LEU A 46 10.28 3.62 -4.26
C LEU A 46 8.85 3.52 -4.78
N CYS A 47 8.55 2.50 -5.60
CA CYS A 47 7.21 2.26 -6.11
C CYS A 47 6.21 2.06 -4.96
N PHE A 48 6.61 1.27 -3.95
CA PHE A 48 5.80 1.05 -2.76
C PHE A 48 5.56 2.34 -1.96
N PHE A 49 6.58 3.19 -1.81
CA PHE A 49 6.46 4.50 -1.18
C PHE A 49 5.46 5.42 -1.91
N VAL A 50 5.53 5.48 -3.24
CA VAL A 50 4.59 6.26 -4.05
C VAL A 50 3.16 5.74 -3.89
N CYS A 51 2.97 4.42 -3.93
CA CYS A 51 1.67 3.80 -3.69
C CYS A 51 1.11 4.13 -2.29
N GLN A 52 1.95 4.08 -1.24
CA GLN A 52 1.57 4.43 0.12
C GLN A 52 1.20 5.91 0.26
N LEU A 53 1.96 6.80 -0.37
CA LEU A 53 1.66 8.23 -0.40
C LEU A 53 0.30 8.49 -1.04
N ILE A 54 0.05 7.92 -2.21
CA ILE A 54 -1.22 8.07 -2.93
C ILE A 54 -2.37 7.57 -2.05
N ALA A 55 -2.25 6.38 -1.46
CA ALA A 55 -3.25 5.81 -0.56
C ALA A 55 -3.54 6.70 0.66
N THR A 56 -2.51 7.30 1.26
CA THR A 56 -2.64 8.21 2.40
C THR A 56 -3.30 9.52 2.01
N THR A 57 -2.93 10.12 0.89
CA THR A 57 -3.57 11.35 0.38
C THR A 57 -5.06 11.13 0.14
N PHE A 58 -5.45 10.01 -0.47
CA PHE A 58 -6.85 9.68 -0.71
C PHE A 58 -7.65 9.46 0.58
N ILE A 59 -7.06 8.87 1.62
CA ILE A 59 -7.69 8.72 2.93
C ILE A 59 -7.92 10.06 3.63
N ILE A 60 -6.93 10.95 3.58
CA ILE A 60 -7.07 12.31 4.12
C ILE A 60 -8.18 13.06 3.36
N LEU A 61 -8.23 12.91 2.04
CA LEU A 61 -9.27 13.50 1.20
C LEU A 61 -10.66 12.90 1.50
N ALA A 62 -10.75 11.59 1.73
CA ALA A 62 -11.97 10.90 2.13
C ALA A 62 -12.54 11.48 3.43
N HIS A 63 -11.67 11.77 4.40
CA HIS A 63 -12.06 12.40 5.67
C HIS A 63 -12.53 13.85 5.48
N LYS A 64 -11.87 14.63 4.60
CA LYS A 64 -12.26 16.03 4.37
C LYS A 64 -13.53 16.18 3.52
N ARG A 65 -13.73 15.30 2.55
CA ARG A 65 -14.85 15.37 1.58
C ARG A 65 -16.03 14.47 1.96
N ASN A 66 -15.92 13.67 3.03
CA ASN A 66 -16.92 12.68 3.47
C ASN A 66 -17.39 11.73 2.35
N LEU A 67 -16.49 11.39 1.42
CA LEU A 67 -16.81 10.52 0.27
C LEU A 67 -16.16 9.14 0.47
N ALA A 68 -17.00 8.11 0.60
CA ALA A 68 -16.56 6.73 0.82
C ALA A 68 -15.69 6.17 -0.33
N HIS A 69 -15.87 6.69 -1.55
CA HIS A 69 -15.16 6.20 -2.74
C HIS A 69 -13.64 6.41 -2.68
N TYR A 70 -13.16 7.45 -1.97
CA TYR A 70 -11.72 7.69 -1.82
C TYR A 70 -11.02 6.70 -0.87
N CYS A 71 -11.76 5.79 -0.22
CA CYS A 71 -11.17 4.75 0.61
C CYS A 71 -10.70 3.51 -0.18
N TYR A 72 -11.14 3.36 -1.44
CA TYR A 72 -10.83 2.19 -2.28
C TYR A 72 -9.34 1.98 -2.56
N PRO A 73 -8.54 3.00 -2.93
CA PRO A 73 -7.12 2.82 -3.20
C PRO A 73 -6.37 2.20 -2.03
N ARG A 74 -6.65 2.63 -0.80
CA ARG A 74 -6.04 2.04 0.40
C ARG A 74 -6.53 0.62 0.69
N LEU A 75 -7.82 0.35 0.50
CA LEU A 75 -8.36 -1.00 0.69
C LEU A 75 -7.72 -2.02 -0.28
N VAL A 76 -7.54 -1.63 -1.54
CA VAL A 76 -6.87 -2.48 -2.55
C VAL A 76 -5.42 -2.70 -2.17
N LEU A 77 -4.72 -1.65 -1.73
CA LEU A 77 -3.33 -1.73 -1.33
C LEU A 77 -3.11 -2.64 -0.10
N ILE A 78 -3.92 -2.49 0.96
CA ILE A 78 -3.86 -3.36 2.15
C ILE A 78 -4.21 -4.81 1.77
N THR A 79 -5.20 -5.02 0.91
CA THR A 79 -5.59 -6.38 0.49
C THR A 79 -4.45 -7.04 -0.30
N GLY A 80 -3.79 -6.31 -1.20
CA GLY A 80 -2.62 -6.79 -1.93
C GLY A 80 -1.46 -7.17 -1.00
N LEU A 81 -1.21 -6.37 0.04
CA LEU A 81 -0.19 -6.66 1.05
C LEU A 81 -0.50 -7.92 1.87
N ILE A 82 -1.76 -8.12 2.24
CA ILE A 82 -2.20 -9.34 2.93
C ILE A 82 -1.96 -10.56 2.04
N VAL A 83 -2.31 -10.50 0.74
CA VAL A 83 -2.10 -11.62 -0.19
C VAL A 83 -0.62 -11.92 -0.39
N CYS A 84 0.20 -10.88 -0.57
CA CYS A 84 1.65 -11.02 -0.71
C CYS A 84 2.26 -11.66 0.56
N SER A 85 1.93 -11.14 1.73
CA SER A 85 2.41 -11.66 3.01
C SER A 85 1.94 -13.10 3.28
N ALA A 86 0.67 -13.41 3.00
CA ALA A 86 0.14 -14.77 3.14
C ALA A 86 0.87 -15.76 2.22
N THR A 87 1.17 -15.36 0.99
CA THR A 87 1.93 -16.18 0.03
C THR A 87 3.36 -16.41 0.54
N ALA A 88 4.02 -15.37 1.06
CA ALA A 88 5.35 -15.46 1.64
C ALA A 88 5.39 -16.37 2.87
N CYS A 89 4.40 -16.26 3.76
CA CYS A 89 4.21 -17.17 4.90
C CYS A 89 3.99 -18.61 4.43
N ALA A 90 3.13 -18.84 3.44
CA ALA A 90 2.89 -20.17 2.89
C ALA A 90 4.18 -20.80 2.35
N ILE A 91 4.94 -20.08 1.53
CA ILE A 91 6.24 -20.53 1.00
C ILE A 91 7.20 -20.89 2.15
N THR A 92 7.21 -20.09 3.22
CA THR A 92 8.09 -20.32 4.38
C THR A 92 7.64 -21.53 5.20
N ILE A 93 6.33 -21.75 5.37
CA ILE A 93 5.80 -22.95 6.02
C ILE A 93 6.15 -24.19 5.18
N PHE A 94 5.99 -24.13 3.86
CA PHE A 94 6.43 -25.20 2.96
C PHE A 94 7.92 -25.46 3.07
N TYR A 95 8.76 -24.43 3.21
CA TYR A 95 10.19 -24.57 3.44
C TYR A 95 10.52 -25.43 4.67
N PHE A 96 9.79 -25.25 5.78
CA PHE A 96 9.94 -26.08 6.98
C PHE A 96 9.25 -27.45 6.88
N GLY A 97 8.26 -27.60 6.01
CA GLY A 97 7.37 -28.77 5.94
C GLY A 97 7.86 -29.95 5.08
N GLY A 98 8.95 -29.84 4.32
CA GLY A 98 9.45 -31.02 3.56
C GLY A 98 10.62 -30.82 2.60
N PRO A 99 10.58 -29.87 1.63
CA PRO A 99 11.60 -29.72 0.60
C PRO A 99 12.74 -28.76 0.99
N GLN A 100 13.06 -28.62 2.28
CA GLN A 100 14.09 -27.68 2.76
C GLN A 100 15.42 -27.83 1.99
N THR A 101 15.82 -29.08 1.72
CA THR A 101 17.05 -29.38 0.97
C THR A 101 16.99 -28.95 -0.50
N ALA A 102 15.84 -29.08 -1.16
CA ALA A 102 15.66 -28.66 -2.56
C ALA A 102 15.59 -27.13 -2.68
N MET A 103 14.87 -26.47 -1.76
CA MET A 103 14.80 -25.01 -1.71
C MET A 103 16.16 -24.38 -1.38
N ASN A 104 16.92 -24.95 -0.43
CA ASN A 104 18.28 -24.49 -0.15
C ASN A 104 19.19 -24.62 -1.37
N LYS A 105 19.11 -25.75 -2.08
CA LYS A 105 19.89 -25.95 -3.31
C LYS A 105 19.49 -24.97 -4.42
N PHE A 106 18.21 -24.61 -4.51
CA PHE A 106 17.74 -23.56 -5.42
C PHE A 106 18.25 -22.18 -5.03
N ILE A 107 18.17 -21.81 -3.75
CA ILE A 107 18.68 -20.54 -3.22
C ILE A 107 20.18 -20.42 -3.42
N PHE A 108 20.95 -21.47 -3.14
CA PHE A 108 22.39 -21.48 -3.39
C PHE A 108 22.71 -21.38 -4.88
N ARG A 109 21.96 -22.05 -5.75
CA ARG A 109 22.16 -21.91 -7.21
C ARG A 109 21.84 -20.49 -7.70
N MET A 110 20.80 -19.86 -7.16
CA MET A 110 20.50 -18.45 -7.44
C MET A 110 21.61 -17.54 -6.94
N TYR A 111 22.11 -17.78 -5.73
CA TYR A 111 23.20 -17.00 -5.15
C TYR A 111 24.50 -17.15 -5.96
N GLU A 112 24.89 -18.38 -6.30
CA GLU A 112 26.05 -18.66 -7.16
C GLU A 112 25.91 -18.07 -8.56
N TYR A 113 24.68 -17.90 -9.07
CA TYR A 113 24.41 -17.22 -10.34
C TYR A 113 24.59 -15.70 -10.25
N PHE A 114 24.32 -15.09 -9.09
CA PHE A 114 24.35 -13.63 -8.92
C PHE A 114 25.63 -13.07 -8.31
N PHE A 115 26.33 -13.83 -7.46
CA PHE A 115 27.49 -13.35 -6.71
C PHE A 115 28.77 -14.05 -7.16
N GLU A 116 28.99 -15.31 -6.77
CA GLU A 116 30.10 -16.16 -7.22
C GLU A 116 29.98 -17.56 -6.59
N ARG A 117 30.87 -18.51 -6.96
CA ARG A 117 30.86 -19.87 -6.39
C ARG A 117 31.20 -19.84 -4.89
N ILE A 118 30.29 -20.38 -4.08
CA ILE A 118 30.42 -20.51 -2.63
C ILE A 118 31.13 -21.84 -2.29
N ASP A 119 32.06 -21.81 -1.34
CA ASP A 119 32.76 -23.00 -0.84
C ASP A 119 31.81 -23.93 -0.04
N ASP A 120 32.14 -25.22 0.05
CA ASP A 120 31.27 -26.22 0.68
C ASP A 120 31.14 -26.03 2.20
N ARG A 121 32.15 -25.44 2.83
CA ARG A 121 32.11 -25.06 4.25
C ARG A 121 31.17 -23.87 4.49
N GLU A 122 31.23 -22.85 3.64
CA GLU A 122 30.33 -21.69 3.71
C GLU A 122 28.88 -22.11 3.46
N LYS A 123 28.62 -23.05 2.54
CA LYS A 123 27.26 -23.60 2.31
C LYS A 123 26.65 -24.24 3.55
N ALA A 124 27.45 -24.89 4.39
CA ALA A 124 26.96 -25.52 5.62
C ALA A 124 26.56 -24.47 6.67
N GLU A 125 27.36 -23.41 6.83
CA GLU A 125 27.04 -22.26 7.70
C GLU A 125 25.81 -21.51 7.18
N LEU A 126 25.77 -21.17 5.89
CA LEU A 126 24.66 -20.47 5.24
C LEU A 126 23.34 -21.23 5.38
N LYS A 127 23.36 -22.57 5.33
CA LYS A 127 22.16 -23.39 5.53
C LYS A 127 21.56 -23.23 6.92
N SER A 128 22.42 -23.11 7.94
CA SER A 128 21.99 -22.93 9.33
C SER A 128 21.41 -21.53 9.55
N GLU A 129 22.05 -20.51 9.00
CA GLU A 129 21.59 -19.12 9.05
C GLU A 129 20.29 -18.93 8.28
N LEU A 130 20.17 -19.53 7.08
CA LEU A 130 18.98 -19.46 6.25
C LEU A 130 17.75 -20.05 6.96
N LYS A 131 17.92 -21.07 7.80
CA LYS A 131 16.84 -21.60 8.63
C LYS A 131 16.41 -20.59 9.70
N LEU A 132 17.35 -19.89 10.31
CA LEU A 132 17.06 -18.84 11.29
C LEU A 132 16.39 -17.63 10.62
N TYR A 133 16.87 -17.20 9.45
CA TYR A 133 16.25 -16.15 8.65
C TYR A 133 14.84 -16.52 8.20
N ALA A 134 14.61 -17.76 7.73
CA ALA A 134 13.28 -18.23 7.39
C ALA A 134 12.33 -18.21 8.60
N GLY A 135 12.82 -18.60 9.79
CA GLY A 135 12.03 -18.53 11.02
C GLY A 135 11.68 -17.09 11.44
N ALA A 136 12.66 -16.19 11.39
CA ALA A 136 12.45 -14.76 11.66
C ALA A 136 11.49 -14.14 10.64
N PHE A 137 11.62 -14.50 9.37
CA PHE A 137 10.75 -14.03 8.29
C PHE A 137 9.32 -14.52 8.46
N LEU A 138 9.10 -15.77 8.91
CA LEU A 138 7.77 -16.28 9.24
C LEU A 138 7.13 -15.49 10.39
N ALA A 139 7.89 -15.23 11.46
CA ALA A 139 7.40 -14.46 12.60
C ALA A 139 7.02 -13.03 12.19
N LEU A 140 7.86 -12.37 11.38
CA LEU A 140 7.59 -11.05 10.81
C LEU A 140 6.38 -11.06 9.87
N GLY A 141 6.25 -12.06 9.00
CA GLY A 141 5.10 -12.19 8.10
C GLY A 141 3.78 -12.36 8.85
N MET A 142 3.79 -13.13 9.95
CA MET A 142 2.62 -13.33 10.81
C MET A 142 2.21 -12.06 11.57
N THR A 143 3.17 -11.31 12.13
CA THR A 143 2.88 -10.03 12.80
C THR A 143 2.38 -9.00 11.79
N PHE A 144 3.00 -8.93 10.62
CA PHE A 144 2.57 -8.04 9.53
C PHE A 144 1.18 -8.38 8.99
N CYS A 145 0.86 -9.66 8.81
CA CYS A 145 -0.50 -10.11 8.45
C CYS A 145 -1.53 -9.66 9.48
N THR A 146 -1.24 -9.85 10.78
CA THR A 146 -2.15 -9.46 11.86
C THR A 146 -2.38 -7.95 11.88
N TYR A 147 -1.30 -7.17 11.72
CA TYR A 147 -1.37 -5.71 11.59
C TYR A 147 -2.23 -5.29 10.39
N SER A 148 -1.98 -5.87 9.22
CA SER A 148 -2.71 -5.54 7.98
C SER A 148 -4.20 -5.89 8.07
N ILE A 149 -4.55 -7.00 8.74
CA ILE A 149 -5.95 -7.35 9.01
C ILE A 149 -6.60 -6.29 9.92
N PHE A 150 -5.91 -5.85 10.97
CA PHE A 150 -6.40 -4.79 11.84
C PHE A 150 -6.63 -3.48 11.08
N GLU A 151 -5.69 -3.09 10.22
CA GLU A 151 -5.84 -1.93 9.33
C GLU A 151 -7.06 -2.06 8.41
N LEU A 152 -7.26 -3.25 7.82
CA LEU A 152 -8.38 -3.53 6.93
C LEU A 152 -9.72 -3.41 7.66
N LEU A 153 -9.81 -3.91 8.90
CA LEU A 153 -11.00 -3.80 9.73
C LEU A 153 -11.31 -2.35 10.09
N LEU A 154 -10.31 -1.56 10.48
CA LEU A 154 -10.48 -0.12 10.76
C LEU A 154 -10.90 0.66 9.51
N THR A 155 -10.26 0.39 8.38
CA THR A 155 -10.54 1.05 7.10
C THR A 155 -11.94 0.69 6.59
N ARG A 156 -12.37 -0.57 6.76
CA ARG A 156 -13.76 -0.98 6.48
C ARG A 156 -14.77 -0.32 7.41
N LYS A 157 -14.46 -0.20 8.70
CA LYS A 157 -15.32 0.50 9.67
C LYS A 157 -15.45 1.97 9.30
N PHE A 158 -14.36 2.62 8.89
CA PHE A 158 -14.37 3.99 8.40
C PHE A 158 -15.19 4.14 7.10
N TYR A 159 -15.01 3.25 6.14
CA TYR A 159 -15.80 3.22 4.90
C TYR A 159 -17.30 3.08 5.16
N LYS A 160 -17.71 2.19 6.08
CA LYS A 160 -19.13 2.05 6.48
C LYS A 160 -19.67 3.32 7.15
N SER A 161 -18.86 3.97 7.99
CA SER A 161 -19.23 5.24 8.62
C SER A 161 -19.44 6.36 7.60
N LEU A 162 -18.69 6.36 6.50
CA LEU A 162 -18.81 7.35 5.42
C LEU A 162 -20.01 7.07 4.50
N LYS A 163 -20.37 5.80 4.28
CA LYS A 163 -21.58 5.44 3.49
C LYS A 163 -22.89 5.88 4.13
N GLY A 164 -22.92 6.10 5.46
CA GLY A 164 -24.08 6.66 6.15
C GLY A 164 -24.27 8.16 5.95
N PHE A 165 -23.28 8.85 5.38
CA PHE A 165 -23.37 10.23 4.95
C PHE A 165 -23.63 10.24 3.44
N GLU A 166 -24.90 10.31 3.02
CA GLU A 166 -25.18 10.70 1.64
C GLU A 166 -24.67 12.13 1.44
N PRO A 167 -23.80 12.38 0.44
CA PRO A 167 -23.48 13.76 0.07
C PRO A 167 -24.78 14.43 -0.36
N VAL A 168 -25.15 15.51 0.33
CA VAL A 168 -26.27 16.36 -0.11
C VAL A 168 -26.01 16.71 -1.58
N PRO A 169 -26.93 16.39 -2.50
CA PRO A 169 -26.75 16.73 -3.91
C PRO A 169 -26.43 18.22 -4.01
N GLN A 170 -25.27 18.56 -4.57
CA GLN A 170 -24.92 19.95 -4.91
C GLN A 170 -25.67 20.44 -6.16
N GLY A 171 -26.68 19.70 -6.62
CA GLY A 171 -27.68 20.29 -7.48
C GLY A 171 -28.40 21.33 -6.64
N ASP A 172 -28.28 22.61 -7.01
CA ASP A 172 -29.17 23.63 -6.49
C ASP A 172 -30.59 23.04 -6.50
N PRO A 173 -31.35 23.13 -5.40
CA PRO A 173 -32.74 22.73 -5.44
C PRO A 173 -33.31 23.49 -6.63
N SER A 174 -33.74 22.76 -7.67
CA SER A 174 -34.47 23.37 -8.77
C SER A 174 -35.69 23.95 -8.08
N ALA A 175 -35.61 25.25 -7.77
CA ALA A 175 -36.68 25.97 -7.13
C ALA A 175 -37.90 25.66 -7.99
N PRO A 176 -39.04 25.23 -7.40
CA PRO A 176 -40.24 25.05 -8.17
C PRO A 176 -40.41 26.31 -9.02
N GLN A 177 -40.47 26.12 -10.34
CA GLN A 177 -40.64 27.23 -11.29
C GLN A 177 -41.77 28.10 -10.72
N PRO A 178 -41.51 29.37 -10.38
CA PRO A 178 -42.53 30.20 -9.75
C PRO A 178 -43.75 30.19 -10.66
N ALA A 179 -44.92 29.92 -10.09
CA ALA A 179 -46.16 29.90 -10.85
C ALA A 179 -46.25 31.22 -11.64
N TYR A 180 -46.55 31.12 -12.93
CA TYR A 180 -46.62 32.27 -13.83
C TYR A 180 -47.57 33.31 -13.24
N ASN A 181 -47.00 34.43 -12.77
CA ASN A 181 -47.77 35.55 -12.24
C ASN A 181 -47.87 36.61 -13.35
N PRO A 182 -49.06 36.80 -13.95
CA PRO A 182 -49.25 37.76 -15.04
C PRO A 182 -48.99 39.22 -14.62
N ASP A 183 -48.93 39.53 -13.32
CA ASP A 183 -48.71 40.89 -12.82
C ASP A 183 -47.22 41.27 -12.68
N TYR A 184 -46.29 40.32 -12.83
CA TYR A 184 -44.85 40.59 -12.80
C TYR A 184 -44.25 40.53 -14.20
N ILE A 185 -44.02 41.70 -14.80
CA ILE A 185 -43.25 41.84 -16.04
C ILE A 185 -41.80 41.44 -15.73
N GLN A 186 -41.38 40.27 -16.21
CA GLN A 186 -39.97 39.86 -16.17
C GLN A 186 -39.12 40.93 -16.88
N THR A 187 -38.26 41.62 -16.13
CA THR A 187 -37.21 42.43 -16.73
C THR A 187 -36.25 41.50 -17.50
N PRO A 188 -35.74 41.89 -18.68
CA PRO A 188 -34.96 40.99 -19.51
C PRO A 188 -33.66 40.62 -18.77
N GLY A 189 -33.60 39.38 -18.29
CA GLY A 189 -32.43 38.82 -17.65
C GLY A 189 -31.27 38.76 -18.65
N LYS A 190 -30.07 39.14 -18.18
CA LYS A 190 -28.83 39.06 -18.97
C LYS A 190 -28.62 37.64 -19.49
N VAL A 191 -28.60 37.48 -20.81
CA VAL A 191 -28.18 36.25 -21.48
C VAL A 191 -26.66 36.17 -21.40
N TYR A 192 -26.14 35.17 -20.68
CA TYR A 192 -24.72 34.82 -20.78
C TYR A 192 -24.55 33.81 -21.92
N PRO A 193 -23.67 34.08 -22.89
CA PRO A 193 -23.41 33.13 -23.97
C PRO A 193 -22.68 31.91 -23.40
N ASN A 194 -23.22 30.72 -23.69
CA ASN A 194 -22.52 29.46 -23.45
C ASN A 194 -21.31 29.40 -24.38
N PHE A 195 -20.11 29.52 -23.84
CA PHE A 195 -18.88 29.18 -24.55
C PHE A 195 -18.78 27.66 -24.60
N LEU A 196 -18.98 27.14 -25.80
CA LEU A 196 -18.76 25.74 -26.18
C LEU A 196 -17.26 25.45 -26.29
#